data_AF-A0A7L7VYT9-F1
#
_entry.id   AF-A0A7L7VYT9-F1
#
_cell.length_a   1.000
_cell.length_b   1.000
_cell.length_c   1.000
_cell.angle_alpha   90.00
_cell.angle_beta   90.00
_cell.angle_gamma   90.00
#
_symmetry.space_group_name_H-M   'P 1'
#
loop_
_entity.id
_entity.type
_entity.pdbx_description
1 polymer ?
#
loop_
_entity_poly.entity_id
_entity_poly.type
_entity_poly.pdbx_seq_one_letter_code
_entity_poly.pdbx_strand_id
1 'polypeptide(L)'
;MTDALVLERHVLPDTYRQVLARYCSLMGREDGVIVLFGAFEVILSAYPDMDADALVGRIDSLIAAQGPEVRRVIEGHLPGTPDYVLSRDWLYQGPEVLLVADLARTWPSRLRAVAATADFGMNLEAMAEELKGKQQ
;
A
#
# COMPACT_ATOMS: atom_id res chain seq x y z
N MET A 1 -26.88 -17.60 -18.56
CA MET A 1 -27.08 -17.29 -17.13
C MET A 1 -25.70 -17.13 -16.53
N THR A 2 -25.25 -15.88 -16.42
CA THR A 2 -23.94 -15.56 -15.86
C THR A 2 -24.21 -14.98 -14.48
N ASP A 3 -24.12 -15.83 -13.46
CA ASP A 3 -24.05 -15.39 -12.06
C ASP A 3 -22.71 -14.71 -11.85
N ALA A 4 -22.63 -13.45 -12.26
CA ALA A 4 -21.46 -12.61 -12.05
C ALA A 4 -21.66 -11.83 -10.75
N LEU A 5 -21.06 -12.37 -9.69
CA LEU A 5 -20.57 -11.70 -8.48
C LEU A 5 -21.11 -10.27 -8.24
N VAL A 6 -22.28 -10.20 -7.59
CA VAL A 6 -22.67 -9.03 -6.80
C VAL A 6 -22.15 -9.25 -5.39
N LEU A 7 -20.82 -9.21 -5.22
CA LEU A 7 -20.17 -9.22 -3.91
C LEU A 7 -19.92 -7.76 -3.50
N GLU A 8 -20.64 -7.29 -2.47
CA GLU A 8 -20.14 -6.40 -1.41
C GLU A 8 -19.33 -5.15 -1.83
N ARG A 9 -19.66 -4.56 -2.97
CA ARG A 9 -18.98 -3.42 -3.62
C ARG A 9 -19.00 -2.08 -2.87
N HIS A 10 -19.41 -2.03 -1.60
CA HIS A 10 -19.52 -0.77 -0.85
C HIS A 10 -18.44 -0.53 0.22
N VAL A 11 -17.79 -1.57 0.76
CA VAL A 11 -16.79 -1.41 1.85
C VAL A 11 -15.37 -1.17 1.31
N LEU A 12 -14.98 -1.92 0.28
CA LEU A 12 -13.68 -1.77 -0.38
C LEU A 12 -13.42 -0.34 -0.92
N PRO A 13 -14.40 0.35 -1.54
CA PRO A 13 -14.21 1.74 -1.96
C PRO A 13 -13.95 2.70 -0.81
N ASP A 14 -14.53 2.48 0.37
CA ASP A 14 -14.41 3.41 1.50
C ASP A 14 -13.05 3.30 2.17
N THR A 15 -12.63 2.09 2.51
CA THR A 15 -11.28 1.85 3.06
C THR A 15 -10.21 2.34 2.09
N TYR A 16 -10.34 2.00 0.80
CA TYR A 16 -9.41 2.48 -0.22
C TYR A 16 -9.35 4.01 -0.27
N ARG A 17 -10.51 4.69 -0.32
CA ARG A 17 -10.58 6.16 -0.34
C ARG A 17 -9.93 6.78 0.89
N GLN A 18 -10.13 6.18 2.06
CA GLN A 18 -9.55 6.68 3.30
C GLN A 18 -8.03 6.55 3.30
N VAL A 19 -7.47 5.39 2.95
CA VAL A 19 -6.01 5.18 2.87
C VAL A 19 -5.42 6.05 1.75
N LEU A 20 -6.14 6.20 0.64
CA LEU A 20 -5.74 7.09 -0.45
C LEU A 20 -5.62 8.55 0.00
N ALA A 21 -6.58 9.06 0.75
CA ALA A 21 -6.50 10.42 1.27
C ALA A 21 -5.24 10.63 2.13
N ARG A 22 -4.82 9.62 2.90
CA ARG A 22 -3.58 9.66 3.69
C ARG A 22 -2.34 9.65 2.81
N TYR A 23 -2.33 8.81 1.78
CA TYR A 23 -1.25 8.78 0.80
C TYR A 23 -1.10 10.15 0.10
N CYS A 24 -2.20 10.72 -0.37
CA CYS A 24 -2.24 12.04 -0.99
C CYS A 24 -1.73 13.13 -0.03
N SER A 25 -2.21 13.12 1.22
CA SER A 25 -1.75 14.06 2.26
C SER A 25 -0.26 13.90 2.57
N LEU A 26 0.25 12.67 2.66
CA LEU A 26 1.66 12.38 2.91
C LEU A 26 2.54 12.94 1.79
N MET A 27 2.08 12.79 0.54
CA MET A 27 2.80 13.23 -0.65
C MET A 27 2.58 14.71 -0.99
N GLY A 28 1.72 15.42 -0.26
CA GLY A 28 1.35 16.81 -0.56
C GLY A 28 0.69 16.97 -1.93
N ARG A 29 -0.11 15.98 -2.36
CA ARG A 29 -0.82 15.97 -3.64
C ARG A 29 -2.32 16.03 -3.37
N GLU A 30 -3.00 17.02 -3.95
CA GLU A 30 -4.47 17.12 -3.86
C GLU A 30 -5.14 16.31 -4.97
N ASP A 31 -4.53 16.24 -6.16
CA ASP A 31 -5.10 15.60 -7.34
C ASP A 31 -4.04 14.77 -8.09
N GLY A 32 -3.86 13.50 -7.72
CA GLY A 32 -3.04 12.57 -8.47
C GLY A 32 -3.92 11.55 -9.17
N VAL A 33 -3.76 11.34 -10.49
CA VAL A 33 -4.31 10.15 -11.16
C VAL A 33 -3.70 8.94 -10.48
N ILE A 34 -4.48 8.23 -9.66
CA ILE A 34 -4.03 6.99 -9.03
C ILE A 34 -4.48 5.84 -9.91
N VAL A 35 -3.50 5.04 -10.31
CA VAL A 35 -3.77 3.85 -11.09
C VAL A 35 -4.09 2.72 -10.11
N LEU A 36 -5.33 2.25 -10.17
CA LEU A 36 -5.79 1.06 -9.44
C LEU A 36 -5.21 -0.18 -10.10
N PHE A 37 -4.40 -0.94 -9.37
CA PHE A 37 -3.71 -2.10 -9.94
C PHE A 37 -4.11 -3.43 -9.28
N GLY A 38 -5.22 -3.48 -8.55
CA GLY A 38 -5.71 -4.72 -7.91
C GLY A 38 -4.86 -5.23 -6.74
N ALA A 39 -3.69 -4.63 -6.49
CA ALA A 39 -2.81 -5.01 -5.39
C ALA A 39 -3.40 -4.68 -4.01
N PHE A 40 -4.21 -3.62 -3.91
CA PHE A 40 -4.81 -3.21 -2.65
C PHE A 40 -5.61 -4.33 -1.98
N GLU A 41 -6.51 -4.99 -2.72
CA GLU A 41 -7.36 -6.06 -2.19
C GLU A 41 -6.52 -7.26 -1.73
N VAL A 42 -5.51 -7.60 -2.53
CA VAL A 42 -4.56 -8.68 -2.21
C VAL A 42 -3.79 -8.38 -0.92
N ILE A 43 -3.28 -7.16 -0.77
CA ILE A 43 -2.56 -6.74 0.45
C ILE A 43 -3.51 -6.65 1.64
N LEU A 44 -4.74 -6.19 1.44
CA LEU A 44 -5.75 -6.07 2.49
C LEU A 44 -6.09 -7.42 3.12
N SER A 45 -5.98 -8.53 2.37
CA SER A 45 -6.15 -9.89 2.91
C SER A 45 -5.18 -10.25 4.05
N ALA A 46 -4.07 -9.51 4.22
CA ALA A 46 -3.16 -9.67 5.36
C ALA A 46 -3.73 -9.17 6.71
N TYR A 47 -4.90 -8.52 6.68
CA TYR A 47 -5.60 -7.95 7.82
C TYR A 47 -6.95 -8.65 8.08
N PRO A 48 -6.98 -9.98 8.27
CA PRO A 48 -8.22 -10.65 8.68
C PRO A 48 -8.61 -10.07 10.04
N ASP A 49 -9.88 -9.72 10.21
CA ASP A 49 -10.46 -9.19 11.45
C ASP A 49 -10.20 -7.71 11.76
N MET A 50 -9.61 -6.94 10.83
CA MET A 50 -9.51 -5.49 10.99
C MET A 50 -10.61 -4.78 10.20
N ASP A 51 -11.43 -4.00 10.90
CA ASP A 51 -12.36 -3.09 10.24
C ASP A 51 -11.64 -1.88 9.61
N ALA A 52 -12.38 -1.10 8.84
CA ALA A 52 -11.83 0.05 8.12
C ALA A 52 -11.24 1.11 9.07
N ASP A 53 -11.91 1.39 10.19
CA ASP A 53 -11.50 2.44 11.12
C ASP A 53 -10.22 2.05 11.87
N ALA A 54 -10.12 0.80 12.29
CA ALA A 54 -8.93 0.25 12.93
C ALA A 54 -7.73 0.26 11.96
N LEU A 55 -7.93 -0.10 10.69
CA LEU A 55 -6.88 -0.04 9.68
C LEU A 55 -6.44 1.40 9.44
N VAL A 56 -7.38 2.32 9.29
CA VAL A 56 -7.09 3.74 9.07
C VAL A 56 -6.33 4.34 10.25
N GLY A 57 -6.75 4.08 11.49
CA GLY A 57 -6.04 4.57 12.69
C GLY A 57 -4.62 4.00 12.80
N ARG A 58 -4.40 2.78 12.31
CA ARG A 58 -3.08 2.16 12.24
C ARG A 58 -2.19 2.82 11.18
N ILE A 59 -2.73 3.13 10.01
CA ILE A 59 -2.03 3.91 8.99
C ILE A 59 -1.71 5.34 9.46
N ASP A 60 -2.63 5.99 10.16
CA ASP A 60 -2.39 7.31 10.76
C ASP A 60 -1.23 7.23 11.78
N SER A 61 -1.18 6.17 12.59
CA SER A 61 -0.08 5.92 13.53
C SER A 61 1.26 5.67 12.82
N LEU A 62 1.26 4.91 11.72
CA LEU A 62 2.44 4.70 10.88
C LEU A 62 2.95 6.04 10.32
N ILE A 63 2.07 6.87 9.77
CA ILE A 63 2.44 8.15 9.17
C ILE A 63 3.01 9.10 10.22
N ALA A 64 2.40 9.15 11.42
CA ALA A 64 2.90 9.97 12.51
C ALA A 64 4.32 9.54 12.95
N ALA A 65 4.60 8.24 12.97
CA ALA A 65 5.89 7.71 13.40
C ALA A 65 6.98 7.74 12.32
N GLN A 66 6.63 7.43 11.06
CA GLN A 66 7.56 7.09 9.99
C GLN A 66 7.28 7.81 8.67
N GLY A 67 6.31 8.73 8.64
CA GLY A 67 5.89 9.45 7.44
C GLY A 67 7.05 10.03 6.61
N PRO A 68 8.02 10.76 7.20
CA PRO A 68 9.15 11.29 6.45
C PRO A 68 10.01 10.22 5.75
N GLU A 69 10.23 9.07 6.39
CA GLU A 69 11.00 7.97 5.79
C GLU A 69 10.21 7.30 4.67
N VAL A 70 8.93 6.98 4.91
CA VAL A 70 8.03 6.38 3.91
C VAL A 70 7.92 7.30 2.69
N ARG A 71 7.73 8.60 2.90
CA ARG A 71 7.68 9.61 1.84
C ARG A 71 8.97 9.63 1.03
N ARG A 72 10.14 9.64 1.68
CA ARG A 72 11.43 9.65 1.00
C ARG A 72 11.60 8.44 0.09
N VAL A 73 11.17 7.26 0.52
CA VAL A 73 11.19 6.06 -0.32
C VAL A 73 10.26 6.27 -1.51
N ILE A 74 8.98 6.62 -1.30
CA ILE A 74 8.03 6.86 -2.39
C ILE A 74 8.59 7.85 -3.42
N GLU A 75 9.14 8.98 -2.98
CA GLU A 75 9.71 10.01 -3.85
C GLU A 75 10.85 9.50 -4.74
N GLY A 76 11.63 8.51 -4.28
CA GLY A 76 12.68 7.85 -5.07
C GLY A 76 12.15 7.00 -6.24
N HIS A 77 10.89 6.56 -6.17
CA HIS A 77 10.25 5.68 -7.15
C HIS A 77 9.20 6.39 -8.02
N LEU A 78 9.24 7.73 -8.07
CA LEU A 78 8.33 8.51 -8.92
C LEU A 78 8.84 8.65 -10.35
N PRO A 79 7.94 8.78 -11.35
CA PRO A 79 8.33 9.10 -12.71
C PRO A 79 9.24 10.33 -12.77
N GLY A 80 10.40 10.20 -13.41
CA GLY A 80 11.40 11.26 -13.56
C GLY A 80 12.59 11.15 -12.61
N THR A 81 12.59 10.22 -11.65
CA THR A 81 13.80 9.90 -10.89
C THR A 81 14.77 9.04 -11.71
N PRO A 82 16.09 9.11 -11.44
CA PRO A 82 17.09 8.33 -12.17
C PRO A 82 16.87 6.81 -12.12
N ASP A 83 16.31 6.32 -11.01
CA ASP A 83 16.16 4.90 -10.72
C ASP A 83 14.74 4.36 -11.03
N TYR A 84 13.88 5.18 -11.65
CA TYR A 84 12.50 4.84 -11.95
C TYR A 84 12.38 3.77 -13.03
N VAL A 85 11.67 2.68 -12.71
CA VAL A 85 11.33 1.59 -13.61
C VAL A 85 9.85 1.26 -13.46
N LEU A 86 9.01 1.63 -14.44
CA LEU A 86 7.56 1.48 -14.37
C LEU A 86 7.10 0.06 -13.99
N SER A 87 7.71 -0.99 -14.54
CA SER A 87 7.34 -2.39 -14.23
C SER A 87 7.62 -2.78 -12.78
N ARG A 88 8.53 -2.07 -12.10
CA ARG A 88 8.87 -2.26 -10.69
C ARG A 88 8.11 -1.31 -9.78
N ASP A 89 8.04 -0.05 -10.17
CA ASP A 89 7.80 1.08 -9.28
C ASP A 89 6.33 1.56 -9.24
N TRP A 90 5.47 0.97 -10.07
CA TRP A 90 4.05 1.34 -10.13
C TRP A 90 3.34 1.22 -8.78
N LEU A 91 3.72 0.28 -7.91
CA LEU A 91 3.13 0.11 -6.57
C LEU A 91 3.41 1.30 -5.64
N TYR A 92 4.52 2.03 -5.84
CA TYR A 92 4.84 3.20 -5.03
C TYR A 92 3.93 4.40 -5.33
N GLN A 93 3.19 4.34 -6.44
CA GLN A 93 2.34 5.44 -6.91
C GLN A 93 0.92 5.39 -6.33
N GLY A 94 0.61 4.39 -5.50
CA GLY A 94 -0.71 4.16 -4.93
C GLY A 94 -0.71 4.00 -3.39
N PRO A 95 -1.90 4.00 -2.77
CA PRO A 95 -2.05 3.83 -1.33
C PRO A 95 -1.55 2.48 -0.79
N GLU A 96 -1.38 1.49 -1.66
CA GLU A 96 -0.83 0.17 -1.35
C GLU A 96 0.50 0.26 -0.61
N VAL A 97 1.34 1.25 -0.96
CA VAL A 97 2.63 1.48 -0.30
C VAL A 97 2.50 1.68 1.21
N LEU A 98 1.40 2.28 1.69
CA LEU A 98 1.15 2.48 3.11
C LEU A 98 0.82 1.16 3.81
N LEU A 99 0.05 0.29 3.14
CA LEU A 99 -0.26 -1.04 3.67
C LEU A 99 1.00 -1.91 3.73
N VAL A 100 1.84 -1.86 2.69
CA VAL A 100 3.12 -2.58 2.65
C VAL A 100 4.06 -2.05 3.72
N ALA A 101 4.16 -0.73 3.90
CA ALA A 101 4.97 -0.10 4.94
C ALA A 101 4.56 -0.52 6.36
N ASP A 102 3.26 -0.66 6.63
CA ASP A 102 2.76 -1.14 7.92
C ASP A 102 3.08 -2.62 8.15
N LEU A 103 2.77 -3.46 7.17
CA LEU A 103 2.99 -4.90 7.25
C LEU A 103 4.48 -5.26 7.36
N ALA A 104 5.34 -4.59 6.58
CA ALA A 104 6.78 -4.84 6.60
C ALA A 104 7.39 -4.62 7.99
N ARG A 105 6.86 -3.65 8.74
CA ARG A 105 7.32 -3.31 10.09
C ARG A 105 6.68 -4.18 11.17
N THR A 106 5.42 -4.56 11.01
CA THR A 106 4.67 -5.20 12.12
C THR A 106 4.49 -6.69 11.93
N TRP A 107 4.14 -7.12 10.71
CA TRP A 107 3.85 -8.52 10.39
C TRP A 107 4.53 -8.95 9.08
N PRO A 108 5.86 -8.95 9.01
CA PRO A 108 6.59 -9.26 7.77
C PRO A 108 6.35 -10.70 7.29
N SER A 109 5.94 -11.62 8.16
CA SER A 109 5.53 -12.97 7.76
C SER A 109 4.19 -12.98 7.01
N ARG A 110 3.24 -12.11 7.38
CA ARG A 110 1.94 -11.99 6.69
C ARG A 110 2.12 -11.36 5.31
N LEU A 111 2.95 -10.32 5.22
CA LEU A 111 3.30 -9.73 3.93
C LEU A 111 3.94 -10.74 2.98
N ARG A 112 4.87 -11.57 3.48
CA ARG A 112 5.48 -12.65 2.70
C ARG A 112 4.46 -13.69 2.24
N ALA A 113 3.50 -14.05 3.09
CA ALA A 113 2.44 -14.99 2.70
C ALA A 113 1.57 -14.43 1.57
N VAL A 114 1.19 -13.16 1.65
CA VAL A 114 0.45 -12.49 0.57
C VAL A 114 1.28 -12.40 -0.71
N ALA A 115 2.54 -11.95 -0.59
CA ALA A 115 3.46 -11.82 -1.73
C ALA A 115 3.67 -13.15 -2.46
N ALA A 116 3.78 -14.27 -1.73
CA ALA A 116 3.96 -15.60 -2.31
C ALA A 116 2.80 -16.04 -3.23
N THR A 117 1.61 -15.44 -3.07
CA THR A 117 0.41 -15.76 -3.86
C THR A 117 0.09 -14.72 -4.94
N ALA A 118 0.81 -13.60 -4.97
CA ALA A 118 0.56 -12.49 -5.88
C ALA A 118 1.48 -12.54 -7.12
N ASP A 119 0.93 -12.23 -8.30
CA ASP A 119 1.71 -12.12 -9.54
C ASP A 119 2.82 -11.05 -9.48
N PHE A 120 2.69 -10.11 -8.55
CA PHE A 120 3.62 -9.02 -8.26
C PHE A 120 4.35 -9.22 -6.93
N GLY A 121 4.44 -10.46 -6.44
CA GLY A 121 5.07 -10.81 -5.16
C GLY A 121 6.51 -10.29 -5.03
N MET A 122 7.30 -10.40 -6.10
CA MET A 122 8.67 -9.86 -6.13
C MET A 122 8.70 -8.34 -5.90
N ASN A 123 7.74 -7.60 -6.45
CA ASN A 123 7.64 -6.16 -6.23
C ASN A 123 7.26 -5.84 -4.78
N LEU A 124 6.36 -6.62 -4.17
CA LEU A 124 5.98 -6.45 -2.77
C LEU A 124 7.16 -6.72 -1.82
N GLU A 125 7.94 -7.76 -2.08
CA GLU A 125 9.11 -8.10 -1.25
C GLU A 125 10.19 -7.03 -1.36
N ALA A 126 10.51 -6.58 -2.57
CA ALA A 126 11.46 -5.49 -2.77
C ALA A 126 11.00 -4.22 -2.05
N MET A 127 9.73 -3.85 -2.22
CA MET A 127 9.13 -2.70 -1.54
C MET A 127 9.16 -2.84 -0.01
N ALA A 128 8.89 -4.03 0.51
CA ALA A 128 8.91 -4.30 1.94
C ALA A 128 10.29 -4.06 2.54
N GLU A 129 11.36 -4.48 1.86
CA GLU A 129 12.73 -4.29 2.35
C GLU A 129 13.13 -2.83 2.39
N GLU A 130 12.72 -2.04 1.40
CA GLU A 130 12.97 -0.59 1.38
C GLU A 130 12.16 0.14 2.47
N LEU A 131 10.91 -0.29 2.68
CA LEU A 131 10.00 0.32 3.63
C LEU A 131 10.15 -0.21 5.05
N LYS A 132 10.87 -1.29 5.33
CA LYS A 132 11.09 -1.81 6.69
C LYS A 132 11.78 -0.79 7.61
N GLY A 133 12.54 0.14 7.01
CA GLY A 133 13.38 1.11 7.71
C GLY A 133 14.60 0.47 8.37
N LYS A 134 15.57 1.29 8.78
CA LYS A 134 16.67 0.80 9.63
C LYS A 134 16.15 0.69 11.06
N GLN A 135 16.20 -0.51 11.65
CA GLN A 135 16.08 -0.65 13.10
C GLN A 135 17.22 0.16 13.73
N GLN A 136 16.87 1.30 14.32
CA GLN A 136 17.78 2.04 15.20
C GLN A 136 17.81 1.38 16.57
#